data_AF-A0A925RHM7-F1
#
_entry.id   AF-A0A925RHM7-F1
#
_cell.length_a   1.000
_cell.length_b   1.000
_cell.length_c   1.000
_cell.angle_alpha   90.00
_cell.angle_beta   90.00
_cell.angle_gamma   90.00
#
_symmetry.space_group_name_H-M   'P 1'
#
loop_
_entity.id
_entity.type
_entity.pdbx_description
1 polymer ?
#
loop_
_entity_poly.entity_id
_entity_poly.type
_entity_poly.pdbx_seq_one_letter_code
_entity_poly.pdbx_strand_id
1 'polypeptide(L)'
;MNVTRSLRQFFTQRWHQSRRFRIGSWLALTLLSALLVAIPVVLSQQPVTLRLLMLAPDIPPYKVLVKAFEAQNPGIRIQLDEGPNSANTNEDLYTT
;
A
#
# COMPACT_ATOMS: atom_id res chain seq x y z
N MET A 1 21.36 -30.06 51.36
CA MET A 1 20.85 -28.69 51.56
C MET A 1 21.14 -27.81 50.33
N ASN A 2 20.08 -27.50 49.59
CA ASN A 2 19.81 -26.39 48.65
C ASN A 2 20.94 -25.44 48.17
N VAL A 3 21.67 -25.82 47.11
CA VAL A 3 22.48 -24.88 46.30
C VAL A 3 21.74 -24.46 45.00
N THR A 4 20.73 -25.21 44.58
CA THR A 4 20.01 -25.00 43.29
C THR A 4 18.93 -23.91 43.33
N ARG A 5 18.66 -23.30 44.48
CA ARG A 5 17.63 -22.23 44.60
C ARG A 5 18.17 -20.82 44.37
N SER A 6 19.47 -20.55 44.52
CA SER A 6 20.03 -19.19 44.42
C SER A 6 20.27 -18.71 42.99
N LEU A 7 20.61 -19.61 42.06
CA LEU A 7 20.88 -19.26 40.66
C LEU A 7 19.61 -18.84 39.90
N ARG A 8 18.44 -19.37 40.27
CA ARG A 8 17.15 -18.95 39.70
C ARG A 8 16.72 -17.56 40.16
N GLN A 9 17.16 -17.12 41.33
CA GLN A 9 16.76 -15.83 41.90
C GLN A 9 17.66 -14.68 41.40
N PHE A 10 18.95 -14.90 41.18
CA PHE A 10 19.82 -13.86 40.61
C PHE A 10 19.47 -13.46 39.17
N PHE A 11 19.01 -14.40 38.34
CA PHE A 11 18.58 -14.09 36.97
C PHE A 11 17.22 -13.40 36.89
N THR A 12 16.33 -13.64 37.85
CA THR A 12 14.98 -13.03 37.87
C THR A 12 14.94 -11.70 38.61
N GLN A 13 15.89 -11.43 39.51
CA GLN A 13 15.82 -10.32 40.45
C GLN A 13 16.60 -9.07 40.01
N ARG A 14 17.54 -9.19 39.05
CA ARG A 14 18.19 -8.03 38.40
C ARG A 14 17.41 -7.46 37.22
N TRP A 15 16.34 -8.14 36.80
CA TRP A 15 15.48 -7.73 35.68
C TRP A 15 14.53 -6.57 36.04
N HIS A 16 14.25 -6.36 37.33
CA HIS A 16 13.05 -5.62 37.76
C HIS A 16 13.29 -4.26 38.46
N GLN A 17 14.53 -3.75 38.53
CA GLN A 17 14.85 -2.70 39.51
C GLN A 17 15.53 -1.42 38.99
N SER A 18 15.35 -1.08 37.72
CA SER A 18 15.57 0.31 37.30
C SER A 18 14.37 0.80 36.50
N ARG A 19 13.82 1.95 36.89
CA ARG A 19 12.73 2.66 36.21
C ARG A 19 12.98 2.76 34.69
N ARG A 20 14.27 2.83 34.31
CA ARG A 20 14.78 2.83 32.93
C ARG A 20 14.50 1.53 32.17
N PHE A 21 14.61 0.37 32.80
CA PHE A 21 14.34 -0.93 32.16
C PHE A 21 12.84 -1.13 31.91
N ARG A 22 11.99 -0.67 32.84
CA ARG A 22 10.53 -0.65 32.64
C ARG A 22 10.17 0.26 31.46
N ILE A 23 10.70 1.49 31.43
CA ILE A 23 10.47 2.43 30.32
C ILE A 23 10.95 1.85 28.98
N GLY A 24 12.13 1.24 28.94
CA GLY A 24 12.66 0.60 27.73
C GLY A 24 11.78 -0.57 27.25
N SER A 25 11.30 -1.40 28.18
CA SER A 25 10.37 -2.49 27.86
C SER A 25 9.05 -1.98 27.29
N TRP A 26 8.47 -0.93 27.89
CA TRP A 26 7.26 -0.28 27.37
C TRP A 26 7.47 0.33 25.98
N LEU A 27 8.59 1.03 25.75
CA LEU A 27 8.94 1.58 24.43
C LEU A 27 9.08 0.49 23.37
N ALA A 28 9.78 -0.61 23.70
CA ALA A 28 9.93 -1.74 22.81
C ALA A 28 8.58 -2.38 22.48
N LEU A 29 7.71 -2.56 23.48
CA LEU A 29 6.36 -3.09 23.29
C LEU A 29 5.52 -2.20 22.38
N THR A 30 5.56 -0.87 22.57
CA THR A 30 4.83 0.08 21.72
C THR A 30 5.35 0.09 20.28
N LEU A 31 6.67 0.02 20.08
CA LEU A 31 7.27 -0.07 18.76
C LEU A 31 6.88 -1.36 18.04
N LEU A 32 6.94 -2.49 18.75
CA LEU A 32 6.56 -3.79 18.21
C LEU A 32 5.08 -3.83 17.83
N SER A 33 4.21 -3.29 18.70
CA SER A 33 2.78 -3.15 18.46
C SER A 33 2.50 -2.27 17.23
N ALA A 34 3.16 -1.12 17.11
CA ALA A 34 3.00 -0.23 15.97
C ALA A 34 3.44 -0.92 14.66
N LEU A 35 4.56 -1.66 14.70
CA LEU A 35 5.06 -2.39 13.54
C LEU A 35 4.11 -3.50 13.10
N LEU A 36 3.55 -4.26 14.04
CA LEU A 36 2.56 -5.32 13.79
C LEU A 36 1.29 -4.79 13.11
N VAL A 37 0.88 -3.56 13.40
CA VAL A 37 -0.30 -2.94 12.78
C VAL A 37 0.06 -2.28 11.44
N ALA A 38 1.23 -1.66 11.31
CA ALA A 38 1.62 -0.94 10.10
C ALA A 38 1.93 -1.86 8.91
N ILE A 39 2.58 -3.01 9.14
CA ILE A 39 2.97 -3.96 8.08
C ILE A 39 1.77 -4.43 7.24
N PRO A 40 0.66 -4.95 7.82
CA PRO A 40 -0.48 -5.41 7.02
C PRO A 40 -1.19 -4.27 6.30
N VAL A 41 -1.19 -3.05 6.85
CA VAL A 41 -1.80 -1.88 6.19
C VAL A 41 -1.05 -1.50 4.92
N VAL A 42 0.28 -1.54 4.94
CA VAL A 42 1.11 -1.26 3.76
C VAL A 42 0.99 -2.38 2.72
N LEU A 43 1.00 -3.64 3.15
CA LEU A 43 0.86 -4.80 2.25
C LEU A 43 -0.54 -4.93 1.63
N SER A 44 -1.57 -4.40 2.30
CA SER A 44 -2.95 -4.42 1.80
C SER A 44 -3.25 -3.31 0.78
N GLN A 45 -2.28 -2.45 0.43
CA GLN A 45 -2.44 -1.47 -0.65
C GLN A 45 -2.43 -2.20 -2.00
N GLN A 46 -3.60 -2.68 -2.42
CA GLN A 46 -3.76 -3.32 -3.72
C GLN A 46 -3.62 -2.28 -4.84
N PRO A 47 -2.91 -2.61 -5.94
CA PRO A 47 -2.83 -1.71 -7.09
C PRO A 47 -4.23 -1.46 -7.67
N VAL A 48 -4.62 -0.19 -7.75
CA VAL A 48 -5.93 0.21 -8.27
C VAL A 48 -5.87 0.23 -9.78
N THR A 49 -6.76 -0.53 -10.44
CA THR A 49 -6.87 -0.52 -11.90
C THR A 49 -8.07 0.30 -12.34
N LEU A 50 -7.82 1.39 -13.07
CA LEU A 50 -8.82 2.26 -13.67
C LEU A 50 -9.00 1.85 -15.13
N ARG A 51 -10.24 1.59 -15.54
CA ARG A 51 -10.58 1.28 -16.93
C ARG A 51 -11.25 2.49 -17.57
N LEU A 52 -10.63 3.04 -18.60
CA LEU A 52 -11.12 4.19 -19.34
C LEU A 52 -11.57 3.72 -20.70
N LEU A 53 -12.85 3.89 -20.98
CA LEU A 53 -13.43 3.65 -22.30
C LEU A 53 -13.27 4.93 -23.13
N MET A 54 -12.66 4.83 -24.31
CA MET A 54 -12.43 5.99 -25.18
C MET A 54 -12.42 5.60 -26.65
N LEU A 55 -12.64 6.58 -27.54
CA LEU A 55 -12.64 6.35 -28.97
C LEU A 55 -11.28 5.80 -29.42
N ALA A 56 -11.29 4.77 -30.27
CA ALA A 56 -10.08 4.14 -30.82
C ALA A 56 -9.03 5.14 -31.38
N PRO A 57 -9.39 6.18 -32.16
CA PRO A 57 -8.41 7.16 -32.66
C PRO A 57 -7.74 7.99 -31.55
N ASP A 58 -8.38 8.12 -30.38
CA ASP A 58 -7.87 8.94 -29.28
C ASP A 58 -6.90 8.15 -28.38
N ILE A 59 -6.87 6.82 -28.45
CA ILE A 59 -6.03 5.97 -27.59
C ILE A 59 -4.53 6.18 -27.81
N PRO A 60 -4.00 6.19 -29.05
CA PRO A 60 -2.56 6.30 -29.29
C PRO A 60 -1.88 7.49 -28.59
N PRO A 61 -2.40 8.73 -28.62
CA PRO A 61 -1.78 9.84 -27.90
C PRO A 61 -1.86 9.67 -26.36
N TYR A 62 -2.94 9.08 -25.84
CA TYR A 62 -3.13 8.87 -24.40
C TYR A 62 -2.19 7.82 -23.81
N LYS A 63 -1.71 6.85 -24.60
CA LYS A 63 -0.76 5.82 -24.12
C LYS A 63 0.53 6.44 -23.55
N VAL A 64 1.01 7.54 -24.12
CA VAL A 64 2.22 8.24 -23.64
C VAL A 64 1.95 8.89 -22.28
N LEU A 65 0.80 9.55 -22.13
CA LEU A 65 0.37 10.19 -20.89
C LEU A 65 0.14 9.17 -19.78
N VAL A 66 -0.52 8.06 -20.08
CA VAL A 66 -0.72 6.93 -19.15
C VAL A 66 0.61 6.41 -18.64
N LYS A 67 1.59 6.19 -19.53
CA LYS A 67 2.91 5.71 -19.12
C LYS A 67 3.63 6.69 -18.18
N ALA A 68 3.55 7.99 -18.47
CA ALA A 68 4.12 9.01 -17.60
C ALA A 68 3.42 9.09 -16.24
N PHE A 69 2.09 8.93 -16.22
CA PHE A 69 1.29 8.92 -15.00
C PHE A 69 1.58 7.71 -14.12
N GLU A 70 1.64 6.50 -14.69
CA GLU A 70 1.96 5.27 -13.97
C GLU A 70 3.38 5.28 -13.40
N ALA A 71 4.32 5.93 -14.09
CA ALA A 71 5.68 6.11 -13.57
C ALA A 71 5.73 6.99 -12.32
N GLN A 72 4.84 7.98 -12.22
CA GLN A 72 4.70 8.85 -11.04
C GLN A 72 3.83 8.23 -9.95
N ASN A 73 2.93 7.30 -10.31
CA ASN A 73 1.95 6.70 -9.42
C ASN A 73 2.02 5.17 -9.49
N PRO A 74 3.02 4.52 -8.87
CA PRO A 74 3.27 3.08 -9.00
C PRO A 74 2.14 2.17 -8.46
N GLY A 75 1.22 2.72 -7.66
CA GLY A 75 0.04 2.02 -7.14
C GLY A 75 -1.20 2.09 -8.03
N ILE A 76 -1.14 2.79 -9.17
CA ILE A 76 -2.29 2.98 -10.07
C ILE A 76 -1.94 2.42 -11.45
N ARG A 77 -2.87 1.65 -12.02
CA ARG A 77 -2.82 1.12 -13.38
C ARG A 77 -3.97 1.69 -14.18
N ILE A 78 -3.71 2.11 -15.41
CA ILE A 78 -4.73 2.61 -16.31
C ILE A 78 -4.83 1.69 -17.52
N GLN A 79 -6.01 1.13 -17.74
CA GLN A 79 -6.35 0.37 -18.95
C GLN A 79 -7.20 1.26 -19.85
N LEU A 80 -6.75 1.44 -21.09
CA LEU A 80 -7.49 2.14 -22.13
C LEU A 80 -8.21 1.09 -22.98
N ASP A 81 -9.54 1.06 -22.87
CA ASP A 81 -10.41 0.18 -23.62
C ASP A 81 -11.02 0.94 -24.81
N GLU A 82 -10.99 0.33 -25.99
CA GLU A 82 -11.62 0.86 -27.19
C GLU A 82 -13.14 0.86 -27.04
N GLY A 83 -13.72 2.05 -26.98
CA GLY A 83 -15.14 2.25 -27.10
C GLY A 83 -15.63 1.96 -28.52
N PRO A 84 -16.92 1.63 -28.70
CA PRO A 84 -17.48 1.44 -30.02
C PRO A 84 -17.23 2.68 -30.88
N ASN A 85 -16.64 2.46 -32.05
CA ASN A 85 -16.37 3.51 -33.03
C ASN A 85 -17.68 3.87 -33.75
N SER A 86 -18.66 4.39 -33.00
CA SER A 86 -19.82 5.07 -33.57
C SER A 86 -19.41 6.48 -33.99
N ALA A 87 -18.43 6.57 -34.87
CA ALA A 87 -18.25 7.73 -35.71
C ALA A 87 -19.43 7.74 -36.68
N ASN A 88 -20.63 8.10 -36.20
CA ASN A 88 -21.65 8.62 -37.10
C ASN A 88 -21.21 10.03 -37.50
N THR A 89 -20.15 10.12 -38.29
CA THR A 89 -19.68 11.36 -38.92
C THR A 89 -20.58 11.71 -40.12
N ASN A 90 -21.59 10.90 -40.40
CA ASN A 90 -22.73 11.28 -41.22
C ASN A 90 -23.79 11.91 -40.30
N GLU A 91 -23.48 13.08 -39.76
CA GLU A 91 -24.51 14.03 -39.41
C GLU A 91 -25.15 14.49 -40.72
N ASP A 92 -26.09 13.70 -41.24
CA ASP A 92 -26.88 14.05 -42.43
C ASP A 92 -27.86 15.18 -42.03
N LEU A 93 -27.31 16.36 -41.73
CA LEU A 93 -28.04 17.58 -41.41
C LEU A 93 -28.51 18.33 -42.67
N TYR A 94 -28.40 17.71 -43.84
CA TYR A 94 -28.87 18.26 -45.10
C TYR A 94 -29.52 17.17 -45.96
N THR A 95 -30.65 16.63 -45.51
CA THR A 95 -31.62 16.08 -46.46
C THR A 95 -32.45 17.27 -46.99
N THR A 96 -32.29 17.52 -48.29
CA THR A 96 -32.97 18.55 -49.11
C THR A 96 -34.48 18.61 -48.92
#